data_AF-A0AAV4PX64-F1
#
_entry.id   AF-A0AAV4PX64-F1
#
_cell.length_a   1.000
_cell.length_b   1.000
_cell.length_c   1.000
_cell.angle_alpha   90.00
_cell.angle_beta   90.00
_cell.angle_gamma   90.00
#
_symmetry.space_group_name_H-M   'P 1'
#
loop_
_entity.id
_entity.type
_entity.pdbx_description
1 polymer ?
#
loop_
_entity_poly.entity_id
_entity_poly.type
_entity_poly.pdbx_seq_one_letter_code
_entity_poly.pdbx_strand_id
1 'polypeptide(L)'
;MANAHLAWADVHEEGIFSKVCMNIAKKYPLALDFAKSGHTCYLTSDEKPKLYPDFMEKGAANNSYKSKNALGYLYRVVRNLEACVSKVDIANMKREVDEHLIYAGWEDYEKSAEHHRLEYTKG
;
A
#
# COMPACT_ATOMS: atom_id res chain seq x y z
N MET A 1 -18.10 -3.09 0.89
CA MET A 1 -18.60 -2.18 1.94
C MET A 1 -17.48 -1.35 2.56
N ALA A 2 -16.37 -1.97 2.98
CA ALA A 2 -15.16 -1.31 3.51
C ALA A 2 -14.80 0.00 2.81
N ASN A 3 -14.55 -0.07 1.50
CA ASN A 3 -14.10 1.06 0.69
C ASN A 3 -15.11 2.22 0.67
N ALA A 4 -16.40 1.91 0.66
CA ALA A 4 -17.43 2.94 0.70
C ALA A 4 -17.50 3.61 2.06
N HIS A 5 -17.46 2.82 3.14
CA HIS A 5 -17.42 3.34 4.50
C HIS A 5 -16.20 4.25 4.71
N LEU A 6 -15.02 3.83 4.24
CA LEU A 6 -13.79 4.61 4.34
C LEU A 6 -13.89 5.95 3.59
N ALA A 7 -14.39 5.94 2.35
CA ALA A 7 -14.54 7.16 1.56
C ALA A 7 -15.57 8.12 2.17
N TRP A 8 -16.71 7.62 2.68
CA TRP A 8 -17.71 8.45 3.34
C TRP A 8 -17.21 9.01 4.67
N ALA A 9 -16.50 8.20 5.46
CA ALA A 9 -15.91 8.65 6.71
C ALA A 9 -14.84 9.74 6.51
N ASP A 10 -14.18 9.78 5.35
CA ASP A 10 -13.22 10.83 5.03
C ASP A 10 -13.91 12.13 4.57
N VAL A 11 -15.03 12.04 3.82
CA VAL A 11 -15.77 13.20 3.31
C VAL A 11 -16.58 13.91 4.41
N HIS A 12 -17.26 13.15 5.27
CA HIS A 12 -18.19 13.73 6.24
C HIS A 12 -17.47 14.26 7.47
N GLU A 13 -17.89 15.43 7.96
CA GLU A 13 -17.36 16.05 9.18
C GLU A 13 -17.60 15.18 10.42
N GLU A 14 -18.77 14.54 10.50
CA GLU A 14 -19.08 13.54 11.54
C GLU A 14 -18.26 12.24 11.39
N GLY A 15 -17.50 12.11 10.31
CA GLY A 15 -16.67 10.96 9.98
C GLY A 15 -17.46 9.65 10.01
N ILE A 16 -16.96 8.71 10.83
CA ILE A 16 -17.58 7.39 11.02
C ILE A 16 -18.97 7.44 11.65
N PHE A 17 -19.33 8.55 12.32
CA PHE A 17 -20.63 8.73 12.98
C PHE A 17 -21.69 9.29 12.03
N SER A 18 -21.31 9.67 10.81
CA SER A 18 -22.25 10.09 9.78
C SER A 18 -23.31 9.01 9.54
N LYS A 19 -24.53 9.44 9.24
CA LYS A 19 -25.67 8.54 8.98
C LYS A 19 -25.36 7.49 7.91
N VAL A 20 -24.63 7.87 6.85
CA VAL A 20 -24.23 6.96 5.78
C VAL A 20 -23.25 5.90 6.28
N CYS A 21 -22.23 6.29 7.05
CA CYS A 21 -21.28 5.33 7.64
C CYS A 21 -21.96 4.36 8.60
N MET A 22 -22.84 4.85 9.47
CA MET A 22 -23.60 4.01 10.40
C MET A 22 -24.50 3.01 9.68
N ASN A 23 -25.12 3.40 8.56
CA ASN A 23 -25.92 2.48 7.75
C ASN A 23 -25.06 1.39 7.08
N ILE A 24 -23.89 1.75 6.56
CA ILE A 24 -22.95 0.80 5.98
C ILE A 24 -22.39 -0.14 7.06
N ALA A 25 -22.12 0.36 8.26
CA ALA A 25 -21.61 -0.44 9.38
C ALA A 25 -22.62 -1.51 9.82
N LYS A 26 -23.92 -1.20 9.84
CA LYS A 26 -24.98 -2.18 10.13
C LYS A 26 -25.06 -3.33 9.10
N LYS A 27 -24.64 -3.05 7.86
CA LYS A 27 -24.64 -4.03 6.77
C LYS A 27 -23.42 -4.96 6.79
N TYR A 28 -22.35 -4.55 7.46
CA TYR A 28 -21.07 -5.26 7.46
C TYR A 28 -21.14 -6.71 7.97
N PRO A 29 -21.76 -6.99 9.14
CA PRO A 29 -21.86 -8.35 9.66
C PRO A 29 -22.64 -9.27 8.71
N LEU A 30 -23.73 -8.79 8.13
CA LEU A 30 -24.57 -9.55 7.19
C LEU A 30 -23.80 -9.94 5.92
N ALA A 31 -22.96 -9.03 5.41
CA ALA A 31 -22.14 -9.33 4.24
C ALA A 31 -21.04 -10.37 4.54
N LEU A 32 -20.49 -10.38 5.76
CA LEU A 32 -19.46 -11.35 6.18
C LEU A 32 -20.05 -12.74 6.45
N ASP A 33 -21.22 -12.81 7.07
CA ASP A 33 -21.91 -14.05 7.40
C ASP A 33 -22.73 -14.63 6.22
N PHE A 34 -22.54 -14.12 4.99
CA PHE A 34 -23.22 -14.63 3.80
C PHE A 34 -23.00 -16.14 3.60
N ALA A 35 -21.76 -16.60 3.76
CA ALA A 35 -21.42 -18.02 3.63
C ALA A 35 -22.13 -18.91 4.67
N LYS A 36 -22.58 -18.35 5.79
CA LYS A 36 -23.28 -19.07 6.87
C LYS A 36 -24.80 -18.98 6.75
N SER A 37 -25.31 -17.81 6.38
CA SER A 37 -26.73 -17.48 6.43
C SER A 37 -27.44 -17.55 5.08
N GLY A 38 -26.69 -17.55 3.98
CA GLY A 38 -27.23 -17.43 2.61
C GLY A 38 -27.87 -16.07 2.29
N HIS A 39 -27.93 -15.16 3.26
CA HIS A 39 -28.50 -13.82 3.13
C HIS A 39 -27.38 -12.79 3.12
N THR A 40 -27.47 -11.81 2.23
CA THR A 40 -26.52 -10.70 2.17
C THR A 40 -27.25 -9.39 1.97
N CYS A 41 -26.52 -8.30 2.13
CA CYS A 41 -27.01 -6.97 1.83
C CYS A 41 -26.00 -6.23 0.95
N TYR A 42 -26.50 -5.26 0.21
CA TYR A 42 -25.71 -4.48 -0.73
C TYR A 42 -25.76 -2.99 -0.37
N LEU A 43 -24.76 -2.26 -0.86
CA LEU A 43 -24.76 -0.80 -0.78
C LEU A 43 -25.87 -0.26 -1.68
N THR A 44 -26.68 0.65 -1.15
CA THR A 44 -27.62 1.43 -1.95
C THR A 44 -26.86 2.41 -2.86
N SER A 45 -27.56 3.02 -3.82
CA SER A 45 -26.95 4.02 -4.70
C SER A 45 -26.34 5.19 -3.93
N ASP A 46 -26.98 5.64 -2.84
CA ASP A 46 -26.49 6.75 -2.01
C ASP A 46 -25.32 6.35 -1.11
N GLU A 47 -25.18 5.05 -0.82
CA GLU A 47 -24.04 4.53 -0.05
C GLU A 47 -22.83 4.24 -0.93
N LYS A 48 -22.92 4.40 -2.26
CA LYS A 48 -21.81 4.25 -3.20
C LYS A 48 -21.15 5.62 -3.44
N PRO A 49 -19.91 5.84 -2.97
CA PRO A 49 -19.20 7.09 -3.23
C PRO A 49 -18.96 7.27 -4.72
N LYS A 50 -19.19 8.50 -5.21
CA LYS A 50 -18.84 8.91 -6.59
C LYS A 50 -17.39 9.35 -6.72
N LEU A 51 -16.83 9.91 -5.64
CA LEU A 51 -15.44 10.32 -5.52
C LEU A 51 -14.79 9.59 -4.35
N TYR A 52 -13.50 9.30 -4.49
CA TYR A 52 -12.70 8.63 -3.47
C TYR A 52 -11.56 9.55 -3.00
N PRO A 53 -11.10 9.43 -1.75
CA PRO A 53 -9.94 10.17 -1.32
C PRO A 53 -8.68 9.68 -2.06
N ASP A 54 -7.73 10.60 -2.26
CA ASP A 54 -6.46 10.40 -2.97
C ASP A 54 -5.65 9.21 -2.46
N PHE A 55 -5.69 8.95 -1.15
CA PHE A 55 -4.99 7.81 -0.54
C PHE A 55 -5.55 6.43 -0.90
N MET A 56 -6.72 6.33 -1.53
CA MET A 56 -7.31 5.04 -1.92
C MET A 56 -6.90 4.56 -3.31
N GLU A 57 -6.18 5.37 -4.09
CA GLU A 57 -5.59 5.01 -5.40
C GLU A 57 -6.57 4.29 -6.34
N LYS A 58 -7.87 4.63 -6.27
CA LYS A 58 -8.91 4.11 -7.18
C LYS A 58 -8.71 4.76 -8.56
N GLY A 59 -7.83 4.15 -9.35
CA GLY A 59 -7.18 4.75 -10.52
C GLY A 59 -8.03 5.23 -11.71
N ALA A 60 -7.29 5.85 -12.64
CA ALA A 60 -7.55 6.31 -14.02
C ALA A 60 -8.71 7.27 -14.32
N ALA A 61 -9.85 7.20 -13.63
CA ALA A 61 -10.89 8.21 -13.77
C ALA A 61 -10.66 9.28 -12.70
N ASN A 62 -10.79 10.55 -13.07
CA ASN A 62 -10.54 11.75 -12.25
C ASN A 62 -11.47 11.90 -11.02
N ASN A 63 -11.98 10.79 -10.48
CA ASN A 63 -12.90 10.68 -9.36
C ASN A 63 -12.15 10.58 -8.03
N SER A 64 -11.10 11.37 -7.88
CA SER A 64 -10.35 11.47 -6.63
C SER A 64 -10.34 12.89 -6.10
N TYR A 65 -10.41 13.05 -4.79
CA TYR A 65 -10.23 14.34 -4.11
C TYR A 65 -9.06 14.26 -3.13
N LYS A 66 -8.40 15.40 -2.89
CA LYS A 66 -7.31 15.48 -1.91
C LYS A 66 -7.90 15.45 -0.49
N SER A 67 -7.70 14.35 0.24
CA SER A 67 -8.17 14.23 1.62
C SER A 67 -7.44 15.24 2.51
N LYS A 68 -8.21 15.92 3.38
CA LYS A 68 -7.70 16.86 4.40
C LYS A 68 -7.41 16.19 5.74
N ASN A 69 -7.72 14.90 5.87
CA ASN A 69 -7.57 14.15 7.11
C ASN A 69 -6.18 13.50 7.21
N ALA A 70 -5.91 12.90 8.37
CA ALA A 70 -4.62 12.28 8.70
C ALA A 70 -4.15 11.25 7.65
N LEU A 71 -5.06 10.40 7.15
CA LEU A 71 -4.73 9.38 6.14
C LEU A 71 -4.26 10.01 4.83
N GLY A 72 -4.93 11.06 4.35
CA GLY A 72 -4.50 11.80 3.16
C GLY A 72 -3.13 12.46 3.35
N TYR A 73 -2.87 13.04 4.52
CA TYR A 73 -1.55 13.62 4.82
C TYR A 73 -0.45 12.56 4.82
N LEU A 74 -0.63 11.47 5.57
CA LEU A 74 0.33 10.37 5.67
C LEU A 74 0.63 9.77 4.30
N TYR A 75 -0.41 9.50 3.52
CA TYR A 75 -0.26 8.99 2.16
C TYR A 75 0.65 9.87 1.33
N ARG A 76 0.40 11.18 1.26
CA ARG A 76 1.22 12.10 0.46
C ARG A 76 2.66 12.21 0.96
N VAL A 77 2.88 12.16 2.28
CA VAL A 77 4.23 12.14 2.85
C VAL A 77 4.99 10.89 2.42
N VAL A 78 4.36 9.72 2.51
CA VAL A 78 4.97 8.44 2.11
C VAL A 78 5.25 8.43 0.61
N ARG A 79 4.30 8.86 -0.22
CA ARG A 79 4.49 8.94 -1.68
C ARG A 79 5.64 9.87 -2.08
N ASN A 80 5.81 10.98 -1.37
CA ASN A 80 6.95 11.88 -1.59
C ASN A 80 8.27 11.21 -1.20
N LEU A 81 8.30 10.48 -0.07
CA LEU A 81 9.48 9.74 0.36
C LEU A 81 9.85 8.65 -0.66
N GLU A 82 8.89 7.85 -1.10
CA GLU A 82 9.08 6.82 -2.14
C GLU A 82 9.61 7.43 -3.44
N ALA A 83 9.10 8.60 -3.85
CA ALA A 83 9.58 9.31 -5.03
C ALA A 83 11.01 9.86 -4.88
N CYS A 84 11.46 10.14 -3.65
CA CYS A 84 12.84 10.52 -3.37
C CYS A 84 13.76 9.29 -3.32
N VAL A 85 13.33 8.22 -2.66
CA VAL A 85 14.12 6.99 -2.49
C VAL A 85 14.28 6.24 -3.81
N SER A 86 13.26 6.20 -4.66
CA SER A 86 13.33 5.57 -5.98
C SER A 86 14.35 6.21 -6.93
N LYS A 87 14.80 7.43 -6.64
CA LYS A 87 15.88 8.11 -7.39
C LYS A 87 17.27 7.71 -6.91
N VAL A 88 17.38 7.00 -5.79
CA VAL A 88 18.65 6.44 -5.33
C VAL A 88 18.95 5.23 -6.19
N ASP A 89 19.90 5.38 -7.11
CA ASP A 89 20.38 4.29 -7.94
C ASP A 89 21.36 3.42 -7.13
N ILE A 90 20.81 2.53 -6.31
CA ILE A 90 21.59 1.58 -5.50
C ILE A 90 22.45 0.68 -6.39
N ALA A 91 22.02 0.42 -7.62
CA ALA A 91 22.78 -0.40 -8.56
C ALA A 91 24.07 0.31 -9.01
N ASN A 92 24.01 1.62 -9.22
CA ASN A 92 25.15 2.44 -9.66
C ASN A 92 25.85 3.20 -8.53
N MET A 93 25.44 3.01 -7.27
CA MET A 93 26.14 3.57 -6.12
C MET A 93 27.58 3.01 -6.07
N LYS A 94 28.57 3.91 -6.01
CA LYS A 94 29.99 3.52 -5.93
C LYS A 94 30.19 2.63 -4.70
N ARG A 95 30.63 1.39 -4.92
CA ARG A 95 30.99 0.46 -3.85
C ARG A 95 32.49 0.54 -3.66
N GLU A 96 32.90 0.95 -2.47
CA GLU A 96 34.29 0.87 -2.03
C GLU A 96 34.43 -0.36 -1.13
N VAL A 97 35.50 -1.12 -1.32
CA VAL A 97 35.81 -2.24 -0.45
C VAL A 97 36.25 -1.67 0.90
N ASP A 98 35.63 -2.14 1.99
CA ASP A 98 36.13 -1.84 3.33
C ASP A 98 37.41 -2.64 3.56
N GLU A 99 38.54 -1.95 3.66
CA GLU A 99 39.87 -2.54 3.81
C GLU A 99 39.97 -3.45 5.05
N HIS A 100 39.18 -3.18 6.11
CA HIS A 100 39.18 -4.00 7.32
C HIS A 100 38.49 -5.36 7.13
N LEU A 101 37.73 -5.52 6.04
CA LEU A 101 37.06 -6.77 5.69
C LEU A 101 37.88 -7.63 4.71
N ILE A 102 39.06 -7.17 4.29
CA ILE A 102 39.97 -7.94 3.43
C ILE A 102 40.67 -9.00 4.28
N TYR A 103 40.38 -10.27 3.99
CA TYR A 103 41.04 -11.41 4.63
C TYR A 103 42.26 -11.85 3.81
N ALA A 104 43.43 -12.00 4.45
CA ALA A 104 44.64 -12.40 3.74
C ALA A 104 44.51 -13.81 3.12
N GLY A 105 44.84 -13.94 1.82
CA GLY A 105 44.70 -15.21 1.08
C GLY A 105 43.30 -15.47 0.55
N TRP A 106 42.41 -14.48 0.53
CA TRP A 106 41.07 -14.61 -0.07
C TRP A 106 41.13 -14.93 -1.57
N GLU A 107 42.22 -14.56 -2.25
CA GLU A 107 42.46 -14.77 -3.67
C GLU A 107 42.39 -16.26 -4.06
N ASP A 108 42.82 -17.15 -3.16
CA ASP A 108 42.78 -18.61 -3.38
C ASP A 108 41.34 -19.14 -3.49
N TYR A 109 40.36 -18.42 -2.95
CA TYR A 109 38.95 -18.82 -2.89
C TYR A 109 38.09 -18.15 -3.98
N GLU A 110 38.63 -17.18 -4.73
CA GLU A 110 37.88 -16.38 -5.70
C GLU A 110 37.14 -17.24 -6.74
N LYS A 111 37.85 -18.20 -7.34
CA LYS A 111 37.27 -19.10 -8.36
C LYS A 111 36.15 -19.98 -7.82
N SER A 112 36.31 -20.47 -6.59
CA SER A 112 35.29 -21.29 -5.93
C SER A 112 34.05 -20.45 -5.61
N ALA A 113 34.24 -19.23 -5.11
CA ALA A 113 33.15 -18.30 -4.82
C ALA A 113 32.35 -17.94 -6.08
N GLU A 114 33.03 -17.67 -7.20
CA GLU A 114 32.35 -17.36 -8.46
C GLU A 114 31.53 -18.55 -8.98
N HIS A 115 32.08 -19.76 -8.91
CA HIS A 115 31.39 -20.99 -9.31
C HIS A 115 30.06 -21.17 -8.54
N HIS A 116 30.12 -21.08 -7.21
CA HIS A 116 28.91 -21.24 -6.37
C HIS A 116 27.92 -20.09 -6.54
N ARG A 117 28.39 -18.86 -6.78
CA ARG A 117 27.52 -17.72 -7.09
C ARG A 117 26.71 -17.96 -8.36
N LEU A 118 27.36 -18.46 -9.43
CA LEU A 118 26.71 -18.75 -10.69
C LEU A 118 25.68 -19.87 -10.56
N GLU A 119 25.99 -20.93 -9.81
CA GLU A 119 25.05 -22.02 -9.52
C GLU A 119 23.79 -21.51 -8.81
N TYR A 120 23.94 -20.64 -7.80
CA TYR A 120 22.81 -20.07 -7.06
C TYR A 120 21.88 -19.23 -7.95
N THR A 121 22.43 -18.47 -8.91
CA THR A 121 21.64 -17.59 -9.78
C THR A 121 20.90 -18.29 -10.92
N LYS A 122 21.11 -19.60 -11.12
CA LYS A 122 20.45 -20.39 -12.18
C LYS A 122 19.12 -21.02 -11.75
N GLY A 123 18.81 -21.03 -10.45
CA GLY A 123 17.54 -21.53 -9.88
C GLY A 123 16.52 -20.41 -9.69
#